data_AF-A0A920TPF6-F1
#
_entry.id   AF-A0A920TPF6-F1
#
_cell.length_a   1.000
_cell.length_b   1.000
_cell.length_c   1.000
_cell.angle_alpha   90.00
_cell.angle_beta   90.00
_cell.angle_gamma   90.00
#
_symmetry.space_group_name_H-M   'P 1'
#
loop_
_entity.id
_entity.type
_entity.pdbx_description
1 polymer ?
#
loop_
_entity_poly.entity_id
_entity_poly.type
_entity_poly.pdbx_seq_one_letter_code
_entity_poly.pdbx_strand_id
1 'polypeptide(L)'
;MTDLGHPPGPDWQRAKNTKLVDGIRAAELQCDNPEDVANRWSDIAEIPLANELTMELDNASLRFVDCTDGRPEGLGGLDLSAPGKEEILELADSLDLRTGDSQVNICGTRFNLL
;
A
#
# COMPACT_ATOMS: atom_id res chain seq x y z
N MET A 1 -19.16 7.30 22.30
CA MET A 1 -19.74 7.45 20.95
C MET A 1 -18.59 7.22 19.99
N THR A 2 -18.44 5.97 19.55
CA THR A 2 -17.36 5.55 18.65
C THR A 2 -17.75 5.94 17.23
N ASP A 3 -17.00 6.87 16.64
CA ASP A 3 -17.04 7.14 15.21
C ASP A 3 -16.40 5.94 14.50
N LEU A 4 -17.23 4.94 14.20
CA LEU A 4 -16.88 3.88 13.27
C LEU A 4 -16.85 4.54 11.90
N GLY A 5 -15.66 4.66 11.32
CA GLY A 5 -15.40 5.37 10.07
C GLY A 5 -16.46 5.12 9.00
N HIS A 6 -16.72 6.15 8.20
CA HIS A 6 -17.71 6.11 7.13
C HIS A 6 -17.55 4.83 6.29
N PRO A 7 -18.60 4.00 6.16
CA PRO A 7 -18.52 2.83 5.31
C PRO A 7 -18.18 3.29 3.89
N PRO A 8 -17.44 2.49 3.09
CA PRO A 8 -17.26 2.80 1.69
C PRO A 8 -18.65 3.06 1.08
N GLY A 9 -18.77 4.14 0.30
CA GLY A 9 -20.06 4.59 -0.24
C GLY A 9 -20.82 3.43 -0.89
N PRO A 10 -22.16 3.48 -0.93
CA PRO A 10 -23.02 2.31 -1.20
C PRO A 10 -22.69 1.53 -2.48
N ASP A 11 -22.01 2.16 -3.44
CA ASP A 11 -21.67 1.62 -4.75
C ASP A 11 -20.20 1.18 -4.91
N TRP A 12 -19.40 1.10 -3.84
CA TRP A 12 -17.97 0.72 -3.94
C TRP A 12 -17.73 -0.61 -4.67
N GLN A 13 -18.69 -1.53 -4.58
CA GLN A 13 -18.64 -2.82 -5.27
C GLN A 13 -18.59 -2.69 -6.79
N ARG A 14 -19.12 -1.61 -7.38
CA ARG A 14 -19.04 -1.35 -8.83
C ARG A 14 -17.62 -1.10 -9.30
N ALA A 15 -16.75 -0.59 -8.43
CA ALA A 15 -15.35 -0.36 -8.72
C ALA A 15 -14.49 -1.63 -8.49
N LYS A 16 -15.08 -2.72 -7.97
CA LYS A 16 -14.37 -3.97 -7.75
C LYS A 16 -14.09 -4.67 -9.07
N ASN A 17 -12.85 -4.61 -9.54
CA ASN A 17 -12.38 -5.36 -10.70
C ASN A 17 -11.25 -6.33 -10.31
N THR A 18 -11.62 -7.51 -9.80
CA THR A 18 -10.66 -8.54 -9.40
C THR A 18 -9.97 -9.24 -10.55
N LYS A 19 -10.28 -8.88 -11.81
CA LYS A 19 -9.49 -9.35 -12.95
C LYS A 19 -8.19 -8.56 -13.09
N LEU A 20 -8.16 -7.31 -12.64
CA LEU A 20 -6.99 -6.45 -12.70
C LEU A 20 -6.16 -6.59 -11.42
N VAL A 21 -6.80 -6.43 -10.26
CA VAL A 21 -6.17 -6.52 -8.94
C VAL A 21 -7.08 -7.31 -8.00
N ASP A 22 -6.56 -8.39 -7.41
CA ASP A 22 -7.35 -9.27 -6.54
C ASP A 22 -6.94 -9.22 -5.05
N GLY A 23 -5.90 -8.48 -4.70
CA GLY A 23 -5.52 -8.28 -3.31
C GLY A 23 -4.36 -7.33 -3.08
N ILE A 24 -4.29 -6.81 -1.86
CA ILE A 24 -3.12 -6.10 -1.32
C ILE A 24 -2.26 -7.15 -0.61
N ARG A 25 -0.97 -7.19 -0.94
CA ARG A 25 0.02 -8.11 -0.35
C ARG A 25 0.96 -7.40 0.61
N ALA A 26 1.19 -6.10 0.40
CA ALA A 26 1.93 -5.31 1.36
C ALA A 26 1.55 -3.83 1.30
N ALA A 27 1.89 -3.11 2.36
CA ALA A 27 1.88 -1.66 2.42
C ALA A 27 3.22 -1.13 2.92
N GLU A 28 3.60 0.05 2.43
CA GLU A 28 4.73 0.83 2.92
C GLU A 28 4.22 2.05 3.68
N LEU A 29 4.58 2.15 4.96
CA LEU A 29 4.41 3.36 5.74
C LEU A 29 5.73 4.13 5.74
N GLN A 30 5.77 5.26 5.05
CA GLN A 30 6.93 6.14 5.09
C GLN A 30 6.91 6.98 6.37
N CYS A 31 8.05 7.08 7.03
CA CYS A 31 8.22 7.82 8.28
C CYS A 31 9.65 8.33 8.43
N ASP A 32 9.83 9.35 9.28
CA ASP A 32 11.14 9.99 9.48
C ASP A 32 12.05 9.15 10.39
N ASN A 33 11.46 8.30 11.24
CA ASN A 33 12.18 7.29 12.02
C ASN A 33 11.47 5.92 11.94
N PRO A 34 11.78 5.11 10.91
CA PRO A 34 11.12 3.83 10.70
C PRO A 34 11.21 2.85 11.86
N GLU A 35 12.35 2.78 12.56
CA GLU A 35 12.53 1.87 13.70
C GLU A 35 11.62 2.24 14.87
N ASP A 36 11.55 3.52 15.24
CA ASP A 36 10.68 3.99 16.33
C ASP A 36 9.20 3.74 16.03
N VAL A 37 8.78 4.00 14.79
CA VAL A 37 7.39 3.81 14.35
C VAL A 37 7.05 2.32 14.28
N ALA A 38 7.95 1.48 13.76
CA ALA A 38 7.77 0.03 13.69
C ALA A 38 7.59 -0.58 15.08
N ASN A 39 8.49 -0.26 16.02
CA ASN A 39 8.39 -0.73 17.40
C ASN A 39 7.08 -0.28 18.05
N ARG A 40 6.70 1.00 17.89
CA ARG A 40 5.46 1.52 18.46
C ARG A 40 4.22 0.85 17.90
N TRP A 41 4.18 0.57 16.60
CA TRP A 41 3.05 -0.12 15.98
C TRP A 41 2.98 -1.59 16.42
N SER A 42 4.12 -2.27 16.48
CA SER A 42 4.24 -3.63 17.03
C SER A 42 3.70 -3.70 18.46
N ASP A 43 4.12 -2.76 19.32
CA ASP A 43 3.69 -2.70 20.72
C ASP A 43 2.18 -2.44 20.86
N ILE A 44 1.62 -1.52 20.06
CA ILE A 44 0.19 -1.16 20.13
C ILE A 44 -0.70 -2.27 19.56
N ALA A 45 -0.27 -2.88 18.44
CA ALA A 45 -1.04 -3.93 17.78
C ALA A 45 -0.86 -5.30 18.44
N GLU A 46 0.13 -5.44 19.34
CA GLU A 46 0.56 -6.71 19.92
C GLU A 46 0.95 -7.75 18.86
N ILE A 47 1.50 -7.27 17.73
CA ILE A 47 1.98 -8.10 16.61
C ILE A 47 3.50 -7.96 16.57
N PRO A 48 4.27 -9.04 16.76
CA PRO A 48 5.72 -8.96 16.74
C PRO A 48 6.23 -8.59 15.35
N LEU A 49 7.27 -7.77 15.34
CA LEU A 49 8.07 -7.51 14.15
C LEU A 49 8.69 -8.81 13.60
N ALA A 50 8.49 -9.08 12.31
CA ALA A 50 9.12 -10.19 11.61
C ALA A 50 10.61 -9.91 11.32
N ASN A 51 10.94 -8.64 11.12
CA ASN A 51 12.27 -8.05 11.17
C ASN A 51 12.14 -6.60 11.67
N GLU A 52 13.25 -5.90 11.86
CA GLU A 52 13.32 -4.57 12.46
C GLU A 52 12.31 -3.55 11.91
N LEU A 53 11.92 -3.68 10.63
CA LEU A 53 11.07 -2.72 9.93
C LEU A 53 9.84 -3.35 9.25
N THR A 54 9.46 -4.59 9.62
CA THR A 54 8.33 -5.28 8.99
C THR A 54 7.42 -5.93 10.02
N MET A 55 6.14 -5.63 9.95
CA MET A 55 5.07 -6.36 10.65
C MET A 55 4.34 -7.28 9.68
N GLU A 56 4.12 -8.53 10.06
CA GLU A 56 3.27 -9.45 9.32
C GLU A 56 1.83 -9.41 9.86
N LEU A 57 0.89 -9.05 9.01
CA LEU A 57 -0.54 -9.06 9.30
C LEU A 57 -1.18 -10.32 8.70
N ASP A 58 -2.44 -10.61 9.05
CA ASP A 58 -3.14 -11.83 8.62
C ASP A 58 -3.17 -12.05 7.09
N ASN A 59 -3.16 -10.97 6.30
CA ASN A 59 -3.32 -11.02 4.85
C ASN A 59 -2.30 -10.21 4.06
N ALA A 60 -1.37 -9.51 4.72
CA ALA A 60 -0.39 -8.63 4.09
C ALA A 60 0.77 -8.32 5.05
N SER A 61 1.90 -7.86 4.51
CA SER A 61 2.99 -7.29 5.32
C SER A 61 2.90 -5.75 5.36
N LEU A 62 3.19 -5.14 6.51
CA LEU A 62 3.42 -3.70 6.62
C LEU A 62 4.91 -3.42 6.79
N ARG A 63 5.50 -2.66 5.87
CA ARG A 63 6.91 -2.24 5.91
C ARG A 63 7.01 -0.78 6.31
N PHE A 64 7.91 -0.48 7.22
CA PHE A 64 8.25 0.89 7.62
C PHE A 64 9.49 1.32 6.83
N VAL A 65 9.40 2.46 6.13
CA VAL A 65 10.44 2.92 5.21
C VAL A 65 10.73 4.41 5.43
N ASP A 66 11.91 4.88 5.02
CA ASP A 66 12.24 6.30 5.07
C ASP A 66 11.39 7.13 4.09
N CYS A 67 11.09 8.37 4.48
CA CYS A 67 10.56 9.39 3.58
C CYS A 67 11.58 9.74 2.48
N THR A 68 11.35 9.27 1.25
CA THR A 68 12.29 9.46 0.11
C THR A 68 11.71 10.27 -1.05
N ASP A 69 10.41 10.56 -1.03
CA ASP A 69 9.68 11.16 -2.16
C ASP A 69 9.27 12.63 -1.93
N GLY A 70 9.79 13.24 -0.86
CA GLY A 70 9.49 14.62 -0.47
C GLY A 70 8.09 14.84 0.13
N ARG A 71 7.30 13.77 0.32
CA ARG A 71 6.04 13.81 1.06
C ARG A 71 6.29 13.57 2.56
N PRO A 72 5.42 14.09 3.45
CA PRO A 72 5.50 13.78 4.88
C PRO A 72 5.20 12.31 5.16
N GLU A 73 5.29 11.91 6.43
CA GLU A 73 4.95 10.57 6.87
C GLU A 73 3.54 10.14 6.40
N GLY A 74 3.38 8.86 6.06
CA GLY A 74 2.10 8.32 5.60
C GLY A 74 2.24 7.12 4.67
N LEU A 75 1.18 6.82 3.91
CA LEU A 75 1.19 5.70 2.97
C LEU A 75 2.09 6.03 1.76
N GLY A 76 3.19 5.28 1.65
CA GLY A 76 4.19 5.40 0.59
C GLY A 76 3.84 4.58 -0.64
N GLY A 77 3.45 3.33 -0.42
CA GLY A 77 3.21 2.39 -1.49
C GLY A 77 2.42 1.16 -1.06
N LEU A 78 1.97 0.41 -2.07
CA LEU A 78 1.26 -0.85 -1.92
C LEU A 78 1.81 -1.87 -2.90
N ASP A 79 1.96 -3.10 -2.44
CA ASP A 79 2.18 -4.24 -3.32
C ASP A 79 0.84 -4.91 -3.60
N LEU A 80 0.50 -5.03 -4.88
CA LEU A 80 -0.78 -5.53 -5.35
C LEU A 80 -0.59 -6.85 -6.08
N SER A 81 -1.40 -7.84 -5.72
CA SER A 81 -1.60 -9.05 -6.52
C SER A 81 -2.40 -8.67 -7.76
N ALA A 82 -1.74 -8.65 -8.92
CA ALA A 82 -2.25 -8.00 -10.12
C ALA A 82 -2.30 -8.96 -11.31
N PRO A 83 -3.28 -9.88 -11.38
CA PRO A 83 -3.40 -10.81 -12.51
C PRO A 83 -3.60 -10.13 -13.87
N GLY A 84 -4.02 -8.86 -13.89
CA GLY A 84 -4.14 -8.03 -15.10
C GLY A 84 -3.02 -7.00 -15.25
N LYS A 85 -1.83 -7.26 -14.69
CA LYS A 85 -0.70 -6.33 -14.66
C LYS A 85 -0.36 -5.71 -16.01
N GLU A 86 -0.33 -6.50 -17.08
CA GLU A 86 0.00 -6.03 -18.43
C GLU A 86 -1.01 -4.99 -18.92
N GLU A 87 -2.31 -5.24 -18.73
CA GLU A 87 -3.38 -4.30 -19.08
C GLU A 87 -3.28 -3.00 -18.27
N ILE A 88 -2.95 -3.12 -16.97
CA ILE A 88 -2.74 -1.95 -16.10
C ILE A 88 -1.55 -1.11 -16.61
N LEU A 89 -0.43 -1.76 -16.95
CA LEU A 89 0.78 -1.07 -17.41
C LEU A 89 0.58 -0.39 -18.77
N GLU A 90 -0.10 -1.05 -19.71
CA GLU A 90 -0.46 -0.46 -21.01
C GLU A 90 -1.33 0.80 -20.84
N LEU A 91 -2.33 0.75 -19.95
CA LEU A 91 -3.15 1.91 -19.65
C LEU A 91 -2.35 3.01 -18.94
N ALA A 92 -1.49 2.64 -17.99
CA ALA A 92 -0.66 3.58 -17.26
C ALA A 92 0.34 4.32 -18.18
N ASP A 93 0.92 3.62 -19.16
CA ASP A 93 1.78 4.22 -20.19
C ASP A 93 1.01 5.27 -21.01
N SER A 94 -0.25 4.99 -21.36
CA SER A 94 -1.11 5.95 -22.08
C SER A 94 -1.48 7.21 -21.28
N LEU A 95 -1.35 7.14 -19.94
CA LEU A 95 -1.69 8.20 -19.00
C LEU A 95 -0.45 8.85 -18.36
N ASP A 96 0.77 8.44 -18.73
CA ASP A 96 2.04 8.88 -18.12
C ASP A 96 2.10 8.62 -16.60
N LEU A 97 1.53 7.49 -16.17
CA LEU A 97 1.46 7.08 -14.75
C LEU A 97 2.44 5.97 -14.39
N ARG A 98 3.09 5.34 -15.39
CA ARG A 98 4.07 4.27 -15.14
C ARG A 98 5.38 4.87 -14.65
N THR A 99 5.89 4.37 -13.52
CA THR A 99 7.12 4.87 -12.88
C THR A 99 8.21 3.81 -12.78
N GLY A 100 7.96 2.59 -13.27
CA GLY A 100 8.95 1.53 -13.36
C GLY A 100 8.43 0.30 -14.12
N ASP A 101 9.24 -0.76 -14.18
CA ASP A 101 8.91 -1.98 -14.95
C ASP A 101 7.56 -2.59 -14.55
N SER A 102 7.21 -2.50 -13.27
CA SER A 102 5.99 -3.06 -12.69
C SER A 102 5.36 -2.12 -11.67
N GLN A 103 5.47 -0.81 -11.89
CA GLN A 103 5.01 0.19 -10.93
C GLN A 103 4.24 1.32 -11.62
N VAL A 104 3.14 1.72 -10.99
CA VAL A 104 2.39 2.92 -11.34
C VAL A 104 2.31 3.87 -10.15
N ASN A 105 2.32 5.18 -10.38
CA ASN A 105 2.15 6.19 -9.34
C ASN A 105 0.82 6.92 -9.55
N ILE A 106 -0.06 6.86 -8.56
CA ILE A 106 -1.36 7.53 -8.60
C ILE A 106 -1.48 8.40 -7.36
N CYS A 107 -1.61 9.72 -7.56
CA CYS A 107 -1.75 10.71 -6.50
C CYS A 107 -0.63 10.64 -5.42
N GLY A 108 0.60 10.29 -5.83
CA GLY A 108 1.76 10.20 -4.96
C GLY A 108 1.96 8.82 -4.32
N THR A 109 1.02 7.88 -4.45
CA THR A 109 1.18 6.51 -3.94
C THR A 109 1.71 5.60 -5.03
N ARG A 110 2.76 4.83 -4.70
CA ARG A 110 3.33 3.81 -5.59
C ARG A 110 2.53 2.53 -5.48
N PHE A 111 2.11 1.97 -6.60
CA PHE A 111 1.48 0.65 -6.66
C PHE A 111 2.41 -0.28 -7.42
N ASN A 112 3.04 -1.21 -6.69
CA ASN A 112 3.87 -2.26 -7.24
C ASN A 112 2.98 -3.44 -7.65
N LEU A 113 3.05 -3.85 -8.91
CA LEU A 113 2.23 -4.90 -9.49
C LEU A 113 3.02 -6.22 -9.48
N LEU A 114 2.60 -7.15 -8.62
CA LEU A 114 3.20 -8.50 -8.49
C LEU A 114 2.69 -9.42 -9.59
#